data_AF-A0A954ZRH7-F1
#
_entry.id   AF-A0A954ZRH7-F1
#
_cell.length_a   1.000
_cell.length_b   1.000
_cell.length_c   1.000
_cell.angle_alpha   90.00
_cell.angle_beta   90.00
_cell.angle_gamma   90.00
#
_symmetry.space_group_name_H-M   'P 1'
#
loop_
_entity.id
_entity.type
_entity.pdbx_description
1 polymer ?
#
loop_
_entity_poly.entity_id
_entity_poly.type
_entity_poly.pdbx_seq_one_letter_code
_entity_poly.pdbx_strand_id
1 'polypeptide(L)'
;IAFGFLLPWLVVKLERQRFLRATGLYKPLLALAIGLTLYAITITLHWNEFLAAFIGGITLATISPEVRDAYHRLGEILAELLKLAALLLFGVLISVELFRVTTVADCVFIILTLLVARTLALGLALLGSRLSWRERLVAAWFGPKGFASVVYGLLILNSDLSDGRRLFHLIACVAGLSIILHSSTDVAIARWFVGRTPAKQPSLHDKRSASSESETLEKLDEP
;
A
#
# COMPACT_ATOMS: atom_id res chain seq x y z
N ILE A 1 11.39 15.24 5.30
CA ILE A 1 11.31 15.44 3.83
C ILE A 1 12.70 15.62 3.22
N ALA A 2 13.42 16.71 3.53
CA ALA A 2 14.74 16.99 2.96
C ALA A 2 15.71 15.80 3.09
N PHE A 3 15.75 15.14 4.25
CA PHE A 3 16.61 13.99 4.48
C PHE A 3 16.26 12.76 3.62
N GLY A 4 14.96 12.49 3.45
CA GLY A 4 14.47 11.43 2.55
C GLY A 4 14.85 11.67 1.09
N PHE A 5 15.09 12.91 0.69
CA PHE A 5 15.61 13.23 -0.63
C PHE A 5 17.15 13.16 -0.69
N LEU A 6 17.82 13.79 0.28
CA LEU A 6 19.27 13.98 0.28
C LEU A 6 20.03 12.66 0.34
N LEU A 7 19.60 11.72 1.19
CA LEU A 7 20.33 10.48 1.41
C LEU A 7 20.32 9.56 0.18
N PRO A 8 19.16 9.19 -0.43
CA PRO A 8 19.17 8.40 -1.67
C PRO A 8 19.90 9.10 -2.80
N TRP A 9 19.76 10.43 -2.91
CA TRP A 9 20.47 11.21 -3.93
C TRP A 9 21.99 11.10 -3.80
N LEU A 10 22.52 11.24 -2.57
CA LEU A 10 23.95 11.12 -2.31
C LEU A 10 24.45 9.70 -2.59
N VAL A 11 23.73 8.67 -2.13
CA VAL A 11 24.11 7.27 -2.32
C VAL A 11 24.13 6.89 -3.80
N VAL A 12 23.10 7.27 -4.57
CA VAL A 12 23.07 7.02 -6.03
C VAL A 12 24.17 7.80 -6.75
N LYS A 13 24.45 9.04 -6.33
CA LYS A 13 25.56 9.83 -6.91
C LYS A 13 26.92 9.18 -6.67
N LEU A 14 27.12 8.58 -5.49
CA LEU A 14 28.34 7.84 -5.15
C LEU A 14 28.42 6.51 -5.92
N GLU A 15 27.32 5.77 -6.05
CA GLU A 15 27.27 4.52 -6.83
C GLU A 15 27.62 4.72 -8.31
N ARG A 16 27.32 5.89 -8.87
CA ARG A 16 27.74 6.26 -10.24
C ARG A 16 29.25 6.45 -10.40
N GLN A 17 30.02 6.56 -9.32
CA GLN A 17 31.49 6.65 -9.39
C GLN A 17 32.10 5.29 -9.70
N ARG A 18 33.17 5.25 -10.51
CA ARG A 18 33.77 3.99 -10.98
C ARG A 18 34.24 3.07 -9.85
N PHE A 19 34.60 3.62 -8.69
CA PHE A 19 35.09 2.86 -7.54
C PHE A 19 34.00 2.22 -6.66
N LEU A 20 32.76 2.74 -6.73
CA LEU A 20 31.66 2.35 -5.83
C LEU A 20 30.46 1.77 -6.60
N ARG A 21 30.65 1.43 -7.88
CA ARG A 21 29.62 0.79 -8.69
C ARG A 21 29.23 -0.55 -8.08
N ALA A 22 27.96 -0.67 -7.71
CA ALA A 22 27.42 -1.93 -7.23
C ALA A 22 27.33 -2.91 -8.41
N THR A 23 27.90 -4.10 -8.26
CA THR A 23 27.66 -5.21 -9.18
C THR A 23 26.16 -5.49 -9.25
N GLY A 24 25.63 -5.90 -10.41
CA GLY A 24 24.18 -6.07 -10.62
C GLY A 24 23.46 -6.90 -9.55
N LEU A 25 24.14 -7.89 -8.96
CA LEU A 25 23.66 -8.74 -7.86
C LEU A 25 23.36 -7.97 -6.56
N TYR A 26 24.05 -6.86 -6.29
CA TYR A 26 23.93 -6.12 -5.02
C TYR A 26 23.00 -4.90 -5.11
N LYS A 27 22.51 -4.55 -6.31
CA LYS A 27 21.59 -3.41 -6.50
C LYS A 27 20.31 -3.47 -5.64
N PRO A 28 19.65 -4.63 -5.43
CA PRO A 28 18.48 -4.70 -4.54
C PRO A 28 18.84 -4.37 -3.08
N LEU A 29 20.01 -4.81 -2.62
CA LEU A 29 20.49 -4.56 -1.26
C LEU A 29 20.78 -3.08 -1.02
N LEU A 30 21.17 -2.32 -2.06
CA LEU A 30 21.38 -0.87 -1.97
C LEU A 30 20.10 -0.14 -1.53
N ALA A 31 18.96 -0.46 -2.15
CA ALA A 31 17.67 0.14 -1.80
C ALA A 31 17.28 -0.16 -0.35
N LEU A 32 17.48 -1.42 0.08
CA LEU A 32 17.23 -1.85 1.46
C LEU A 32 18.13 -1.11 2.45
N ALA A 33 19.43 -0.98 2.14
CA ALA A 33 20.39 -0.29 2.97
C ALA A 33 20.05 1.20 3.13
N ILE A 34 19.63 1.87 2.05
CA ILE A 34 19.14 3.26 2.11
C ILE A 34 17.94 3.34 3.05
N GLY A 35 16.96 2.44 2.92
CA GLY A 35 15.78 2.40 3.78
C GLY A 35 16.13 2.21 5.27
N LEU A 36 16.99 1.25 5.59
CA LEU A 36 17.45 0.99 6.96
C LEU A 36 18.25 2.17 7.53
N THR A 37 19.05 2.84 6.69
CA THR A 37 19.81 4.03 7.11
C THR A 37 18.89 5.21 7.38
N LEU A 38 17.86 5.43 6.56
CA LEU A 38 16.82 6.42 6.82
C LEU A 38 16.13 6.13 8.16
N TYR A 39 15.76 4.88 8.42
CA TYR A 39 15.13 4.47 9.67
C TYR A 39 16.04 4.74 10.89
N ALA A 40 17.31 4.30 10.85
CA ALA A 40 18.26 4.48 11.96
C ALA A 40 18.56 5.97 12.27
N ILE A 41 18.57 6.83 11.26
CA ILE A 41 18.81 8.26 11.46
C ILE A 41 17.54 8.98 11.93
N THR A 42 16.37 8.57 11.43
CA THR A 42 15.12 9.19 11.86
C THR A 42 14.78 8.86 13.31
N ILE A 43 15.03 7.63 13.77
CA ILE A 43 14.80 7.27 15.17
C ILE A 43 15.72 8.04 16.13
N THR A 44 16.98 8.27 15.75
CA THR A 44 17.95 9.01 16.59
C THR A 44 17.70 10.52 16.63
N LEU A 45 17.17 11.08 15.54
CA LEU A 45 16.83 12.51 15.45
C LEU A 45 15.37 12.82 15.82
N HIS A 46 14.60 11.80 16.22
CA HIS A 46 13.16 11.90 16.48
C HIS A 46 12.37 12.52 15.31
N TRP A 47 12.77 12.19 14.08
CA TRP A 47 12.05 12.57 12.86
C TRP A 47 11.08 11.48 12.45
N ASN A 48 10.06 11.83 11.65
CA ASN A 48 9.09 10.85 11.17
C ASN A 48 9.73 9.84 10.18
N GLU A 49 9.90 8.61 10.65
CA GLU A 49 10.54 7.50 9.95
C GLU A 49 9.75 7.04 8.73
N PHE A 50 8.42 6.99 8.83
CA PHE A 50 7.54 6.56 7.74
C PHE A 50 7.60 7.53 6.56
N LEU A 51 7.52 8.83 6.84
CA LEU A 51 7.59 9.87 5.83
C LEU A 51 8.98 9.94 5.20
N ALA A 52 10.05 9.79 6.00
CA ALA A 52 11.41 9.76 5.46
C ALA A 52 11.63 8.57 4.53
N ALA A 53 11.22 7.36 4.95
CA ALA A 53 11.31 6.16 4.13
C ALA A 53 10.47 6.27 2.84
N PHE A 54 9.26 6.84 2.92
CA PHE A 54 8.39 7.06 1.77
C PHE A 54 9.02 8.01 0.73
N ILE A 55 9.48 9.18 1.17
CA ILE A 55 10.18 10.13 0.29
C ILE A 55 11.49 9.52 -0.24
N GLY A 56 12.17 8.72 0.59
CA GLY A 56 13.35 7.95 0.19
C GLY A 56 13.09 7.01 -0.97
N GLY A 57 12.03 6.22 -0.87
CA GLY A 57 11.58 5.30 -1.92
C GLY A 57 11.21 6.03 -3.21
N ILE A 58 10.41 7.11 -3.12
CA ILE A 58 10.05 7.94 -4.29
C ILE A 58 11.30 8.52 -4.95
N THR A 59 12.21 9.09 -4.15
CA THR A 59 13.44 9.70 -4.65
C THR A 59 14.28 8.66 -5.38
N LEU A 60 14.54 7.51 -4.76
CA LEU A 60 15.31 6.42 -5.34
C LEU A 60 14.68 5.90 -6.63
N ALA A 61 13.36 5.67 -6.62
CA ALA A 61 12.61 5.22 -7.79
C ALA A 61 12.64 6.21 -8.95
N THR A 62 12.81 7.50 -8.65
CA THR A 62 12.87 8.57 -9.65
C THR A 62 14.27 8.70 -10.26
N ILE A 63 15.32 8.69 -9.43
CA ILE A 63 16.69 8.99 -9.87
C ILE A 63 17.48 7.75 -10.34
N SER A 64 17.02 6.55 -9.97
CA SER A 64 17.66 5.28 -10.34
C SER A 64 16.63 4.18 -10.65
N PRO A 65 16.07 4.17 -11.89
CA PRO A 65 15.15 3.13 -12.34
C PRO A 65 15.76 1.72 -12.25
N GLU A 66 17.07 1.59 -12.48
CA GLU A 66 17.78 0.31 -12.39
C GLU A 66 17.74 -0.29 -10.98
N VAL A 67 17.97 0.53 -9.94
CA VAL A 67 17.91 0.09 -8.55
C VAL A 67 16.46 -0.19 -8.14
N ARG A 68 15.51 0.61 -8.61
CA ARG A 68 14.07 0.37 -8.43
C ARG A 68 13.66 -1.00 -8.95
N ASP A 69 14.00 -1.30 -10.20
CA ASP A 69 13.59 -2.54 -10.86
C ASP A 69 14.27 -3.76 -10.23
N ALA A 70 15.54 -3.63 -9.85
CA ALA A 70 16.25 -4.66 -9.10
C ALA A 70 15.64 -4.92 -7.72
N TYR A 71 15.22 -3.86 -7.01
CA TYR A 71 14.61 -3.99 -5.69
C TYR A 71 13.15 -4.47 -5.73
N HIS A 72 12.43 -4.28 -6.84
CA HIS A 72 10.98 -4.46 -6.90
C HIS A 72 10.50 -5.80 -6.31
N ARG A 73 11.06 -6.92 -6.76
CA ARG A 73 10.66 -8.26 -6.30
C ARG A 73 11.06 -8.52 -4.85
N LEU A 74 12.25 -8.08 -4.44
CA LEU A 74 12.71 -8.22 -3.05
C LEU A 74 11.84 -7.40 -2.09
N GLY A 75 11.56 -6.14 -2.47
CA GLY A 75 10.72 -5.23 -1.71
C GLY A 75 9.29 -5.74 -1.56
N GLU A 76 8.71 -6.34 -2.61
CA GLU A 76 7.39 -6.98 -2.53
C GLU A 76 7.36 -8.14 -1.52
N ILE A 77 8.33 -9.05 -1.61
CA ILE A 77 8.43 -10.20 -0.68
C ILE A 77 8.62 -9.70 0.75
N LEU A 78 9.55 -8.77 0.98
CA LEU A 78 9.80 -8.21 2.31
C LEU A 78 8.59 -7.47 2.88
N ALA A 79 7.95 -6.62 2.07
CA ALA A 79 6.76 -5.88 2.48
C ALA A 79 5.61 -6.83 2.82
N GLU A 80 5.42 -7.89 2.03
CA GLU A 80 4.40 -8.90 2.28
C GLU A 80 4.67 -9.71 3.54
N LEU A 81 5.91 -10.17 3.74
CA LEU A 81 6.32 -10.90 4.94
C LEU A 81 6.14 -10.05 6.20
N LEU A 82 6.62 -8.79 6.18
CA LEU A 82 6.48 -7.87 7.31
C LEU A 82 5.00 -7.53 7.57
N LYS A 83 4.21 -7.37 6.52
CA LYS A 83 2.76 -7.17 6.61
C LYS A 83 2.08 -8.34 7.31
N LEU A 84 2.37 -9.57 6.88
CA LEU A 84 1.82 -10.79 7.49
C LEU A 84 2.29 -10.96 8.94
N ALA A 85 3.57 -10.70 9.23
CA ALA A 85 4.12 -10.78 10.58
C ALA A 85 3.45 -9.77 11.53
N ALA A 86 3.28 -8.52 11.10
CA ALA A 86 2.58 -7.50 11.88
C ALA A 86 1.09 -7.84 12.06
N LEU A 87 0.42 -8.39 11.04
CA LEU A 87 -0.96 -8.83 11.15
C LEU A 87 -1.12 -10.02 12.11
N LEU A 88 -0.17 -10.97 12.08
CA LEU A 88 -0.11 -12.10 13.00
C LEU A 88 0.08 -11.62 14.44
N LEU A 89 1.08 -10.76 14.68
CA LEU A 89 1.35 -10.19 16.00
C LEU A 89 0.14 -9.43 16.54
N PHE A 90 -0.48 -8.61 15.69
CA PHE A 90 -1.70 -7.90 16.02
C PHE A 90 -2.87 -8.84 16.34
N GLY A 91 -3.04 -9.91 15.56
CA GLY A 91 -4.04 -10.93 15.82
C GLY A 91 -3.85 -11.65 17.16
N VAL A 92 -2.60 -11.99 17.51
CA VAL A 92 -2.25 -12.59 18.82
C VAL A 92 -2.53 -11.63 19.97
N LEU A 93 -2.33 -10.33 19.77
CA LEU A 93 -2.56 -9.30 20.79
C LEU A 93 -4.03 -8.93 20.97
N ILE A 94 -4.90 -9.30 20.03
CA ILE A 94 -6.34 -9.12 20.16
C ILE A 94 -6.93 -10.24 21.03
N SER A 95 -7.37 -9.87 22.24
CA SER A 95 -8.23 -10.71 23.08
C SER A 95 -9.70 -10.42 22.81
N VAL A 96 -10.59 -11.40 23.02
CA VAL A 96 -12.06 -11.21 22.94
C VAL A 96 -12.54 -10.16 23.94
N GLU A 97 -11.81 -9.95 25.04
CA GLU A 97 -12.08 -8.89 26.02
C GLU A 97 -11.87 -7.47 25.45
N LEU A 98 -11.08 -7.28 24.39
CA LEU A 98 -10.96 -5.98 23.73
C LEU A 98 -12.29 -5.50 23.15
N PHE A 99 -13.13 -6.42 22.68
CA PHE A 99 -14.42 -6.10 22.07
C PHE A 99 -15.51 -5.83 23.11
N ARG A 100 -15.21 -5.98 24.41
CA ARG A 100 -16.09 -5.49 25.48
C ARG A 100 -15.95 -3.97 25.55
N VAL A 101 -16.72 -3.31 24.70
CA VAL A 101 -16.89 -1.87 24.71
C VAL A 101 -17.26 -1.44 26.14
N THR A 102 -16.32 -0.78 26.82
CA THR A 102 -16.45 -0.51 28.25
C THR A 102 -17.39 0.67 28.51
N THR A 103 -17.50 1.60 27.55
CA THR A 103 -18.40 2.76 27.66
C THR A 103 -19.16 3.02 26.35
N VAL A 104 -20.36 3.61 26.46
CA VAL A 104 -21.14 4.08 25.29
C VAL A 104 -20.33 5.08 24.45
N ALA A 105 -19.49 5.89 25.09
CA ALA A 105 -18.60 6.84 24.43
C ALA A 105 -17.59 6.14 23.50
N ASP A 106 -16.98 5.03 23.93
CA ASP A 106 -16.06 4.25 23.09
C ASP A 106 -16.79 3.67 21.87
N CYS A 107 -18.04 3.22 22.03
CA CYS A 107 -18.87 2.74 20.90
C CYS A 107 -19.10 3.84 19.86
N VAL A 108 -19.54 5.01 20.32
CA VAL A 108 -19.79 6.18 19.46
C VAL A 108 -18.50 6.61 18.75
N PHE A 109 -17.37 6.63 19.47
CA PHE A 109 -16.08 6.97 18.89
C PHE A 109 -15.66 6.00 17.77
N ILE A 110 -15.81 4.69 17.98
CA ILE A 110 -15.49 3.67 16.99
C ILE A 110 -16.34 3.86 15.73
N ILE A 111 -17.66 4.02 15.89
CA ILE A 111 -18.61 4.21 14.78
C ILE A 111 -18.28 5.50 14.01
N LEU A 112 -18.07 6.61 14.73
CA LEU A 112 -17.76 7.89 14.12
C LEU A 112 -16.42 7.85 13.37
N THR A 113 -15.40 7.22 13.94
CA THR A 113 -14.09 7.07 13.30
C THR A 113 -14.19 6.23 12.03
N LEU A 114 -14.94 5.11 12.09
CA LEU A 114 -15.13 4.20 10.96
C LEU A 114 -15.88 4.83 9.80
N LEU A 115 -17.00 5.52 10.09
CA LEU A 115 -17.92 6.02 9.07
C LEU A 115 -17.56 7.44 8.63
N VAL A 116 -17.21 8.33 9.57
CA VAL A 116 -17.06 9.75 9.29
C VAL A 116 -15.60 10.10 9.05
N ALA A 117 -14.68 9.74 9.95
CA ALA A 117 -13.27 10.10 9.77
C ALA A 117 -12.68 9.47 8.51
N ARG A 118 -12.99 8.19 8.24
CA ARG A 118 -12.52 7.50 7.03
C ARG A 118 -13.06 8.11 5.74
N THR A 119 -14.38 8.30 5.62
CA THR A 119 -15.00 8.84 4.40
C THR A 119 -14.61 10.28 4.15
N LEU A 120 -14.49 11.10 5.20
CA LEU A 120 -14.01 12.47 5.10
C LEU A 120 -12.54 12.52 4.70
N ALA A 121 -11.66 11.73 5.33
CA ALA A 121 -10.23 11.75 5.00
C ALA A 121 -9.98 11.36 3.54
N LEU A 122 -10.62 10.28 3.06
CA LEU A 122 -10.54 9.86 1.66
C LEU A 122 -11.20 10.88 0.74
N GLY A 123 -12.39 11.36 1.11
CA GLY A 123 -13.10 12.41 0.39
C GLY A 123 -12.20 13.63 0.17
N LEU A 124 -11.61 14.16 1.24
CA LEU A 124 -10.66 15.28 1.22
C LEU A 124 -9.40 14.97 0.39
N ALA A 125 -8.81 13.78 0.52
CA ALA A 125 -7.65 13.39 -0.27
C ALA A 125 -7.94 13.34 -1.78
N LEU A 126 -9.19 13.06 -2.15
CA LEU A 126 -9.65 13.02 -3.54
C LEU A 126 -10.17 14.39 -4.05
N LEU A 127 -10.24 15.44 -3.21
CA LEU A 127 -10.60 16.79 -3.66
C LEU A 127 -9.49 17.30 -4.59
N GLY A 128 -9.86 17.59 -5.85
CA GLY A 128 -8.91 17.99 -6.90
C GLY A 128 -8.50 16.86 -7.84
N SER A 129 -8.94 15.62 -7.61
CA SER A 129 -8.78 14.55 -8.59
C SER A 129 -9.68 14.77 -9.81
N ARG A 130 -9.23 14.37 -11.01
CA ARG A 130 -10.01 14.41 -12.26
C ARG A 130 -11.02 13.26 -12.38
N LEU A 131 -11.30 12.55 -11.28
CA LEU A 131 -12.17 11.38 -11.25
C LEU A 131 -13.64 11.81 -11.19
N SER A 132 -14.51 11.08 -11.88
CA SER A 132 -15.96 11.24 -11.75
C SER A 132 -16.42 10.89 -10.33
N TRP A 133 -17.58 11.40 -9.89
CA TRP A 133 -18.12 11.13 -8.55
C TRP A 133 -18.22 9.62 -8.23
N ARG A 134 -18.54 8.80 -9.23
CA ARG A 134 -18.62 7.34 -9.10
C ARG A 134 -17.24 6.70 -8.92
N GLU A 135 -16.26 7.09 -9.73
CA GLU A 135 -14.88 6.61 -9.59
C GLU A 135 -14.25 7.05 -8.26
N ARG A 136 -14.59 8.25 -7.80
CA ARG A 136 -14.14 8.77 -6.51
C ARG A 136 -14.71 7.99 -5.33
N LEU A 137 -15.99 7.63 -5.37
CA LEU A 137 -16.61 6.77 -4.35
C LEU A 137 -15.97 5.38 -4.34
N VAL A 138 -15.68 4.83 -5.51
CA VAL A 138 -15.05 3.50 -5.66
C VAL A 138 -13.60 3.53 -5.17
N ALA A 139 -12.83 4.54 -5.57
CA ALA A 139 -11.45 4.73 -5.11
C ALA A 139 -11.38 4.96 -3.60
N ALA A 140 -12.32 5.73 -3.04
CA ALA A 140 -12.44 5.90 -1.59
C ALA A 140 -12.79 4.58 -0.90
N TRP A 141 -13.73 3.81 -1.46
CA TRP A 141 -14.17 2.54 -0.87
C TRP A 141 -13.08 1.46 -0.88
N PHE A 142 -12.36 1.32 -2.01
CA PHE A 142 -11.24 0.39 -2.18
C PHE A 142 -9.91 0.87 -1.54
N GLY A 143 -9.93 1.99 -0.80
CA GLY A 143 -8.74 2.60 -0.20
C GLY A 143 -7.85 1.61 0.58
N PRO A 144 -6.53 1.92 0.70
CA PRO A 144 -5.51 0.99 1.18
C PRO A 144 -5.91 0.34 2.51
N LYS A 145 -6.01 -0.99 2.48
CA LYS A 145 -6.62 -1.81 3.53
C LYS A 145 -5.81 -1.72 4.83
N GLY A 146 -6.29 -0.94 5.80
CA GLY A 146 -6.17 -1.04 7.28
C GLY A 146 -4.81 -1.30 7.95
N PHE A 147 -3.76 -1.63 7.20
CA PHE A 147 -2.50 -2.13 7.71
C PHE A 147 -1.73 -1.05 8.46
N ALA A 148 -1.79 0.19 7.98
CA ALA A 148 -1.19 1.32 8.69
C ALA A 148 -1.75 1.43 10.11
N SER A 149 -3.07 1.28 10.29
CA SER A 149 -3.71 1.31 11.61
C SER A 149 -3.23 0.16 12.51
N VAL A 150 -3.03 -1.04 11.94
CA VAL A 150 -2.45 -2.18 12.66
C VAL A 150 -1.05 -1.86 13.18
N VAL A 151 -0.17 -1.34 12.31
CA VAL A 151 1.19 -0.96 12.68
C VAL A 151 1.19 0.15 13.74
N TYR A 152 0.39 1.20 13.56
CA TYR A 152 0.27 2.28 14.54
C TYR A 152 -0.28 1.79 15.89
N GLY A 153 -1.22 0.85 15.87
CA GLY A 153 -1.70 0.19 17.10
C GLY A 153 -0.56 -0.48 17.86
N LEU A 154 0.26 -1.28 17.16
CA LEU A 154 1.44 -1.92 17.75
C LEU A 154 2.46 -0.90 18.30
N LEU A 155 2.69 0.20 17.58
CA LEU A 155 3.58 1.27 18.05
C LEU A 155 3.06 1.95 19.32
N ILE A 156 1.76 2.24 19.39
CA ILE A 156 1.14 2.83 20.58
C ILE A 156 1.21 1.87 21.76
N LEU A 157 1.01 0.57 21.54
CA LEU A 157 1.12 -0.42 22.60
C LEU A 157 2.55 -0.52 23.16
N ASN A 158 3.56 -0.28 22.32
CA ASN A 158 4.96 -0.25 22.71
C ASN A 158 5.44 1.11 23.24
N SER A 159 4.57 2.11 23.27
CA SER A 159 4.91 3.45 23.78
C SER A 159 4.63 3.55 25.28
N ASP A 160 5.40 4.39 25.99
CA ASP A 160 5.24 4.64 27.44
C ASP A 160 4.02 5.54 27.79
N LEU A 161 2.99 5.53 26.94
CA LEU A 161 1.78 6.31 27.16
C LEU A 161 0.94 5.68 28.28
N SER A 162 0.52 6.50 29.23
CA SER A 162 -0.32 6.08 30.37
C SER A 162 -1.62 5.41 29.95
N ASP A 163 -2.20 5.77 28.80
CA ASP A 163 -3.43 5.21 28.25
C ASP A 163 -3.19 4.36 26.97
N GLY A 164 -1.94 3.95 26.71
CA GLY A 164 -1.55 3.25 25.49
C GLY A 164 -2.32 1.96 25.24
N ARG A 165 -2.65 1.21 26.30
CA ARG A 165 -3.46 -0.01 26.22
C ARG A 165 -4.90 0.28 25.77
N ARG A 166 -5.54 1.32 26.29
CA ARG A 166 -6.90 1.70 25.88
C ARG A 166 -6.94 2.20 24.45
N LEU A 167 -5.95 3.00 24.03
CA LEU A 167 -5.81 3.45 22.65
C LEU A 167 -5.58 2.28 21.70
N PHE A 168 -4.72 1.33 22.07
CA PHE A 168 -4.53 0.09 21.32
C PHE A 168 -5.85 -0.68 21.17
N HIS A 169 -6.64 -0.81 22.24
CA HIS A 169 -7.94 -1.48 22.18
C HIS A 169 -8.90 -0.79 21.19
N LEU A 170 -9.01 0.54 21.24
CA LEU A 170 -9.84 1.30 20.31
C LEU A 170 -9.40 1.13 18.85
N ILE A 171 -8.10 1.26 18.59
CA ILE A 171 -7.53 1.07 17.25
C ILE A 171 -7.78 -0.37 16.78
N ALA A 172 -7.62 -1.35 17.65
CA ALA A 172 -7.84 -2.75 17.33
C ALA A 172 -9.31 -3.05 16.98
N CYS A 173 -10.25 -2.54 17.76
CA CYS A 173 -11.67 -2.65 17.46
C CYS A 173 -12.03 -1.96 16.15
N VAL A 174 -11.55 -0.73 15.91
CA VAL A 174 -11.78 0.01 14.66
C VAL A 174 -11.19 -0.75 13.47
N ALA A 175 -9.92 -1.16 13.53
CA ALA A 175 -9.25 -1.86 12.44
C ALA A 175 -9.91 -3.21 12.17
N GLY A 176 -10.19 -4.01 13.20
CA GLY A 176 -10.83 -5.31 13.08
C GLY A 176 -12.24 -5.21 12.48
N LEU A 177 -13.08 -4.33 13.02
CA LEU A 177 -14.43 -4.10 12.51
C LEU A 177 -14.40 -3.54 11.07
N SER A 178 -13.47 -2.64 10.77
CA SER A 178 -13.25 -2.13 9.41
C SER A 178 -12.92 -3.25 8.43
N ILE A 179 -12.01 -4.16 8.81
CA ILE A 179 -11.60 -5.30 7.96
C ILE A 179 -12.78 -6.22 7.72
N ILE A 180 -13.54 -6.58 8.76
CA ILE A 180 -14.71 -7.47 8.63
C ILE A 180 -15.79 -6.84 7.74
N LEU A 181 -16.15 -5.58 8.00
CA LEU A 181 -17.17 -4.87 7.25
C LEU A 181 -16.77 -4.69 5.78
N HIS A 182 -15.55 -4.24 5.50
CA HIS A 182 -15.13 -3.94 4.13
C HIS A 182 -14.69 -5.17 3.34
N SER A 183 -14.10 -6.20 3.97
CA SER A 183 -13.71 -7.43 3.27
C SER A 183 -14.90 -8.12 2.60
N SER A 184 -16.09 -8.03 3.21
CA SER A 184 -17.33 -8.58 2.64
C SER A 184 -17.89 -7.70 1.52
N THR A 185 -17.77 -6.37 1.65
CA THR A 185 -18.33 -5.42 0.67
C THR A 185 -17.45 -5.25 -0.58
N ASP A 186 -16.13 -5.42 -0.48
CA ASP A 186 -15.19 -5.32 -1.61
C ASP A 186 -15.54 -6.31 -2.74
N VAL A 187 -15.89 -7.54 -2.39
CA VAL A 187 -16.25 -8.59 -3.35
C VAL A 187 -17.56 -8.25 -4.08
N ALA A 188 -18.54 -7.67 -3.36
CA ALA A 188 -19.82 -7.29 -3.94
C ALA A 188 -19.68 -6.10 -4.90
N ILE A 189 -18.90 -5.08 -4.55
CA ILE A 189 -18.67 -3.91 -5.40
C ILE A 189 -17.83 -4.28 -6.62
N ALA A 190 -16.81 -5.13 -6.47
CA ALA A 190 -16.03 -5.64 -7.60
C ALA A 190 -16.93 -6.35 -8.63
N ARG A 191 -17.87 -7.20 -8.16
CA ARG A 191 -18.85 -7.86 -9.03
C ARG A 191 -19.79 -6.88 -9.72
N TRP A 192 -20.25 -5.85 -9.01
CA TRP A 192 -21.12 -4.81 -9.56
C TRP A 192 -20.42 -3.96 -10.63
N PHE A 193 -19.12 -3.69 -10.48
CA PHE A 193 -18.33 -2.95 -11.47
C PHE A 193 -17.99 -3.79 -12.72
N VAL A 194 -17.61 -5.05 -12.53
CA VAL A 194 -17.30 -5.97 -13.64
C VAL A 194 -18.54 -6.24 -14.49
N GLY A 195 -19.73 -6.35 -13.88
CA GLY A 195 -21.00 -6.52 -14.62
C GLY A 195 -21.42 -5.33 -15.50
N ARG A 196 -20.72 -4.19 -15.43
CA ARG A 196 -20.98 -2.98 -16.24
C ARG A 196 -19.83 -2.61 -17.17
N THR A 197 -18.75 -3.37 -17.17
CA THR A 197 -17.68 -3.17 -18.15
C THR A 197 -18.09 -3.92 -19.42
N PRO A 198 -18.38 -3.24 -20.55
CA PRO A 198 -18.66 -3.95 -21.80
C PRO A 198 -17.48 -4.86 -22.12
N ALA A 199 -17.77 -6.09 -22.53
CA ALA A 199 -16.79 -7.10 -22.87
C ALA A 199 -15.64 -6.46 -23.67
N LYS A 200 -14.43 -6.67 -23.16
CA LYS A 200 -13.15 -6.29 -23.76
C LYS A 200 -13.26 -6.44 -25.28
N GLN A 201 -13.24 -5.32 -26.02
CA GLN A 201 -13.18 -5.38 -27.48
C GLN A 201 -12.00 -6.28 -27.87
N PRO A 202 -12.18 -7.20 -28.84
CA PRO A 202 -11.13 -8.13 -29.23
C PRO A 202 -9.85 -7.35 -29.52
N SER A 203 -8.76 -7.72 -28.85
CA SER A 203 -7.47 -7.07 -29.05
C SER A 203 -7.10 -7.12 -30.54
N LEU A 204 -6.39 -6.12 -31.07
CA LEU A 204 -5.97 -6.10 -32.49
C LEU A 204 -5.21 -7.36 -32.91
N HIS A 205 -4.61 -8.07 -31.96
CA HIS A 205 -3.95 -9.35 -32.17
C HIS A 205 -4.92 -10.48 -32.58
N ASP A 206 -6.15 -10.43 -32.06
CA ASP A 206 -7.24 -11.40 -32.30
C ASP A 206 -7.94 -11.14 -33.65
N LYS A 207 -8.05 -9.86 -34.05
CA LYS A 207 -8.50 -9.49 -35.40
C LYS A 207 -7.50 -9.89 -36.48
N ARG A 208 -6.19 -9.84 -36.17
CA ARG A 208 -5.13 -10.19 -37.12
C ARG A 208 -4.98 -11.70 -37.31
N SER A 209 -5.21 -12.50 -36.26
CA SER A 209 -5.29 -13.96 -36.39
C SER A 209 -6.52 -14.38 -37.16
N ALA A 210 -7.70 -13.82 -36.85
CA ALA A 210 -8.93 -14.15 -37.56
C ALA A 210 -8.88 -13.74 -39.05
N SER A 211 -8.28 -12.59 -39.38
CA SER A 211 -8.04 -12.15 -40.76
C SER A 211 -7.05 -13.05 -41.50
N SER A 212 -6.02 -13.54 -40.81
CA SER A 212 -5.01 -14.43 -41.41
C SER A 212 -5.58 -15.83 -41.63
N GLU A 213 -6.43 -16.34 -40.73
CA GLU A 213 -7.13 -17.61 -40.91
C GLU A 213 -8.15 -17.53 -42.06
N SER A 214 -8.90 -16.43 -42.19
CA SER A 214 -9.84 -16.25 -43.29
C SER A 214 -9.13 -16.13 -44.65
N GLU A 215 -8.02 -15.39 -44.76
CA GLU A 215 -7.22 -15.32 -46.00
C GLU A 215 -6.57 -16.67 -46.36
N THR A 216 -6.27 -17.51 -45.36
CA THR A 216 -5.68 -18.84 -45.60
C THR A 216 -6.74 -19.82 -46.08
N LEU A 217 -7.98 -19.73 -45.57
CA LEU A 217 -9.09 -20.57 -46.02
C LEU A 217 -9.63 -20.15 -47.40
N GLU A 218 -9.65 -18.85 -47.70
CA GLU A 218 -10.05 -18.35 -49.03
C GLU A 218 -9.07 -18.78 -50.14
N LYS A 219 -7.77 -18.90 -49.82
CA LYS A 219 -6.76 -19.43 -50.76
C LYS A 219 -6.79 -20.96 -50.95
N LEU A 220 -7.52 -21.69 -50.11
CA LEU A 220 -7.66 -23.15 -50.23
C LEU A 220 -8.93 -23.56 -50.99
N ASP A 221 -9.85 -22.62 -51.23
CA ASP A 221 -11.12 -22.81 -51.94
C ASP A 221 -11.11 -22.27 -53.39
N GLU A 222 -9.99 -21.70 -53.86
CA GLU A 222 -9.80 -21.44 -55.30
C GLU A 222 -9.36 -22.73 -56.03
N PRO A 223 -10.13 -23.23 -57.02
CA PRO A 223 -9.86 -24.48 -57.73
C PRO A 223 -8.72 -24.41 -58.75
#